data_AF-A0A286RT40-F1
#
_entry.id   AF-A0A286RT40-F1
#
_cell.length_a   1.000
_cell.length_b   1.000
_cell.length_c   1.000
_cell.angle_alpha   90.00
_cell.angle_beta   90.00
_cell.angle_gamma   90.00
#
_symmetry.space_group_name_H-M   'P 1'
#
loop_
_entity.id
_entity.type
_entity.pdbx_description
1 polymer ?
#
loop_
_entity_poly.entity_id
_entity_poly.type
_entity_poly.pdbx_seq_one_letter_code
_entity_poly.pdbx_strand_id
1 'polypeptide(L)'
;MGFDIPEPFVWDKSFEVFYKNLDDEHKKIFEAIFECAKQRGDGALLGNLIQVCKDHFKEEEGMMQASTAYGDFDAHKKKHDAFIEKISSLSCPLDDASVIYAKDWLVNHIKGTDFTYKGKLTPNS
;
A
#
# COMPACT_ATOMS: atom_id res chain seq x y z
N MET A 1 1.64 12.17 -15.57
CA MET A 1 2.27 10.86 -15.83
C MET A 1 2.47 10.21 -14.48
N GLY A 2 1.99 8.97 -14.31
CA GLY A 2 2.23 8.18 -13.08
C GLY A 2 3.65 7.63 -13.04
N PHE A 3 3.99 6.93 -11.96
CA PHE A 3 5.28 6.24 -11.84
C PHE A 3 5.25 4.87 -12.51
N ASP A 4 6.40 4.38 -12.99
CA ASP A 4 6.49 3.08 -13.65
C ASP A 4 6.16 1.93 -12.69
N ILE A 5 5.29 1.02 -13.15
CA ILE A 5 4.95 -0.21 -12.44
C ILE A 5 6.09 -1.22 -12.66
N PRO A 6 6.74 -1.74 -11.61
CA PRO A 6 7.83 -2.69 -11.76
C PRO A 6 7.34 -4.03 -12.32
N GLU A 7 8.17 -4.67 -13.13
CA GLU A 7 7.95 -6.02 -13.66
C GLU A 7 9.28 -6.82 -13.58
N PRO A 8 9.35 -7.91 -12.78
CA PRO A 8 8.30 -8.44 -11.91
C PRO A 8 7.86 -7.45 -10.83
N PHE A 9 6.59 -7.54 -10.41
CA PHE A 9 6.00 -6.63 -9.41
C PHE A 9 6.55 -6.90 -8.01
N VAL A 10 7.72 -6.35 -7.72
CA VAL A 10 8.49 -6.57 -6.50
C VAL A 10 8.93 -5.21 -5.96
N TRP A 11 8.93 -5.08 -4.64
CA TRP A 11 9.48 -3.90 -3.97
C TRP A 11 10.97 -3.75 -4.27
N ASP A 12 11.40 -2.52 -4.51
CA ASP A 12 12.81 -2.16 -4.65
C ASP A 12 13.13 -0.88 -3.85
N LYS A 13 14.42 -0.56 -3.73
CA LYS A 13 14.91 0.56 -2.91
C LYS A 13 14.34 1.93 -3.35
N SER A 14 13.84 2.09 -4.56
CA SER A 14 13.17 3.30 -5.03
C SER A 14 11.83 3.57 -4.34
N PHE A 15 11.29 2.62 -3.58
CA PHE A 15 10.08 2.76 -2.75
C PHE A 15 10.37 3.01 -1.27
N GLU A 16 11.65 3.09 -0.87
CA GLU A 16 12.06 3.24 0.54
C GLU A 16 11.55 4.56 1.14
N VAL A 17 10.85 4.49 2.28
CA VAL A 17 10.36 5.64 3.06
C VAL A 17 11.22 6.00 4.27
N PHE A 18 12.27 5.21 4.53
CA PHE A 18 13.22 5.37 5.63
C PHE A 18 12.61 5.15 7.03
N TYR A 19 11.50 4.41 7.09
CA TYR A 19 10.90 3.91 8.31
C TYR A 19 10.83 2.39 8.19
N LYS A 20 11.74 1.69 8.87
CA LYS A 20 11.97 0.25 8.65
C LYS A 20 10.69 -0.58 8.74
N ASN A 21 9.81 -0.27 9.70
CA ASN A 21 8.52 -0.95 9.85
C ASN A 21 7.62 -0.74 8.62
N LEU A 22 7.45 0.50 8.16
CA LEU A 22 6.65 0.82 6.98
C LEU A 22 7.27 0.24 5.70
N ASP A 23 8.59 0.27 5.56
CA ASP A 23 9.31 -0.35 4.44
C ASP A 23 9.13 -1.87 4.41
N ASP A 24 9.12 -2.53 5.57
CA ASP A 24 8.86 -3.96 5.67
C ASP A 24 7.38 -4.32 5.42
N GLU A 25 6.45 -3.42 5.75
CA GLU A 25 5.03 -3.56 5.43
C GLU A 25 4.74 -3.34 3.94
N HIS A 26 5.33 -2.32 3.31
CA HIS A 26 5.25 -2.12 1.87
C HIS A 26 5.65 -3.39 1.11
N LYS A 27 6.77 -4.03 1.48
CA LYS A 27 7.21 -5.30 0.87
C LYS A 27 6.14 -6.38 0.93
N LYS A 28 5.44 -6.53 2.07
CA LYS A 28 4.34 -7.51 2.22
C LYS A 28 3.17 -7.20 1.31
N ILE A 29 2.85 -5.92 1.10
CA ILE A 29 1.77 -5.52 0.17
C ILE A 29 2.18 -5.84 -1.28
N PHE A 30 3.42 -5.53 -1.67
CA PHE A 30 3.95 -5.92 -2.99
C PHE A 30 3.84 -7.43 -3.22
N GLU A 31 4.28 -8.23 -2.25
CA GLU A 31 4.20 -9.69 -2.30
C GLU A 31 2.75 -10.20 -2.39
N ALA A 32 1.83 -9.63 -1.60
CA ALA A 32 0.41 -10.02 -1.62
C ALA A 32 -0.25 -9.71 -2.98
N ILE A 33 0.03 -8.55 -3.58
CA ILE A 33 -0.46 -8.21 -4.93
C ILE A 33 0.15 -9.14 -5.98
N PHE A 34 1.44 -9.45 -5.88
CA PHE A 34 2.13 -10.36 -6.79
C PHE A 34 1.53 -11.78 -6.75
N GLU A 35 1.25 -12.31 -5.56
CA GLU A 35 0.62 -13.63 -5.42
C GLU A 35 -0.84 -13.63 -5.90
N CYS A 36 -1.62 -12.58 -5.61
CA CYS A 36 -2.95 -12.41 -6.21
C CYS A 36 -2.88 -12.41 -7.74
N ALA A 37 -1.88 -11.74 -8.33
CA ALA A 37 -1.69 -11.68 -9.78
C ALA A 37 -1.35 -13.05 -10.40
N LYS A 38 -0.64 -13.92 -9.66
CA LYS A 38 -0.30 -15.28 -10.09
C LYS A 38 -1.46 -16.26 -9.92
N GLN A 39 -2.24 -16.11 -8.87
CA GLN A 39 -3.29 -17.05 -8.47
C GLN A 39 -4.65 -16.34 -8.36
N ARG A 40 -5.17 -15.92 -9.51
CA ARG A 40 -6.36 -15.04 -9.60
C ARG A 40 -7.60 -15.57 -8.90
N GLY A 41 -7.75 -16.89 -8.79
CA GLY A 41 -8.92 -17.55 -8.20
C GLY A 41 -8.85 -17.77 -6.68
N ASP A 42 -7.74 -17.43 -6.03
CA ASP A 42 -7.54 -17.73 -4.61
C ASP A 42 -8.09 -16.62 -3.70
N GLY A 43 -9.27 -16.85 -3.13
CA GLY A 43 -9.90 -15.93 -2.19
C GLY A 43 -9.12 -15.75 -0.88
N ALA A 44 -8.28 -16.69 -0.48
CA ALA A 44 -7.43 -16.54 0.70
C ALA A 44 -6.29 -15.55 0.44
N LEU A 45 -5.73 -15.52 -0.78
CA LEU A 45 -4.73 -14.52 -1.18
C LEU A 45 -5.33 -13.12 -1.27
N LEU A 46 -6.55 -12.97 -1.81
CA LEU A 46 -7.28 -11.70 -1.77
C LEU A 46 -7.57 -11.25 -0.33
N GLY A 47 -8.00 -12.19 0.53
CA GLY A 47 -8.19 -11.92 1.97
C GLY A 47 -6.90 -11.47 2.66
N ASN A 48 -5.77 -12.11 2.34
CA ASN A 48 -4.46 -11.72 2.83
C ASN A 48 -4.07 -10.31 2.36
N LEU A 49 -4.25 -9.98 1.07
CA LEU A 49 -3.99 -8.63 0.54
C LEU A 49 -4.78 -7.56 1.33
N ILE A 50 -6.07 -7.79 1.56
CA ILE A 50 -6.90 -6.86 2.34
C ILE A 50 -6.37 -6.70 3.77
N GLN A 51 -5.98 -7.81 4.41
CA GLN A 51 -5.50 -7.78 5.79
C GLN A 51 -4.16 -7.05 5.91
N VAL A 52 -3.17 -7.35 5.05
CA VAL A 52 -1.86 -6.69 5.10
C VAL A 52 -1.95 -5.18 4.80
N CYS A 53 -2.89 -4.76 3.93
CA CYS A 53 -3.15 -3.34 3.71
C CYS A 53 -3.75 -2.67 4.94
N LYS A 54 -4.73 -3.31 5.60
CA LYS A 54 -5.34 -2.76 6.82
C LYS A 54 -4.34 -2.62 7.96
N ASP A 55 -3.48 -3.61 8.16
CA ASP A 55 -2.47 -3.59 9.20
C ASP A 55 -1.45 -2.46 8.94
N HIS A 56 -0.96 -2.35 7.70
CA HIS A 56 -0.06 -1.28 7.29
C HIS A 56 -0.69 0.11 7.45
N PHE A 57 -1.88 0.34 6.89
CA PHE A 57 -2.53 1.65 6.97
C PHE A 57 -2.82 2.05 8.42
N LYS A 58 -3.19 1.11 9.29
CA LYS A 58 -3.38 1.39 10.71
C LYS A 58 -2.09 1.85 11.38
N GLU A 59 -0.98 1.18 11.10
CA GLU A 59 0.33 1.53 11.66
C GLU A 59 0.80 2.90 11.14
N GLU A 60 0.74 3.10 9.83
CA GLU A 60 1.13 4.35 9.18
C GLU A 60 0.26 5.52 9.64
N GLU A 61 -1.06 5.35 9.72
CA GLU A 61 -1.99 6.36 10.25
C GLU A 61 -1.67 6.71 11.70
N GLY A 62 -1.34 5.72 12.54
CA GLY A 62 -0.88 5.95 13.91
C GLY A 62 0.37 6.82 13.97
N MET A 63 1.37 6.52 13.13
CA MET A 63 2.60 7.32 13.03
C MET A 63 2.34 8.74 12.49
N MET A 64 1.44 8.88 11.52
CA MET A 64 1.01 10.17 10.98
C MET A 64 0.32 11.03 12.03
N GLN A 65 -0.60 10.47 12.82
CA GLN A 65 -1.32 11.18 13.88
C GLN A 65 -0.40 11.57 15.06
N ALA A 66 0.61 10.75 15.35
CA ALA A 66 1.61 11.04 16.38
C ALA A 66 2.65 12.09 15.93
N SER A 67 2.68 12.43 14.64
CA SER A 67 3.59 13.45 14.11
C SER A 67 3.05 14.86 14.31
N THR A 68 3.92 15.78 14.75
CA THR A 68 3.65 17.22 14.73
C THR A 68 4.09 17.90 13.42
N ALA A 69 4.83 17.19 12.57
CA ALA A 69 5.41 17.70 11.32
C ALA A 69 4.63 17.29 10.07
N TYR A 70 3.71 16.34 10.18
CA TYR A 70 2.87 15.87 9.07
C TYR A 70 1.45 16.42 9.17
N GLY A 71 1.08 17.32 8.24
CA GLY A 71 -0.20 18.04 8.26
C GLY A 71 -1.32 17.45 7.39
N ASP A 72 -1.01 16.46 6.54
CA ASP A 72 -1.92 15.99 5.49
C ASP A 72 -2.64 14.67 5.83
N PHE A 73 -2.83 14.37 7.12
CA PHE A 73 -3.43 13.12 7.59
C PHE A 73 -4.79 12.82 6.95
N ASP A 74 -5.74 13.75 6.98
CA ASP A 74 -7.10 13.50 6.48
C ASP A 74 -7.13 13.18 4.97
N ALA A 75 -6.28 13.85 4.20
CA ALA A 75 -6.18 13.63 2.75
C ALA A 75 -5.51 12.29 2.44
N HIS A 76 -4.50 11.91 3.25
CA HIS A 76 -3.85 10.61 3.16
C HIS A 76 -4.84 9.48 3.49
N LYS A 77 -5.47 9.56 4.65
CA LYS A 77 -6.44 8.57 5.13
C LYS A 77 -7.56 8.30 4.13
N LYS A 78 -8.08 9.35 3.46
CA LYS A 78 -9.10 9.18 2.41
C LYS A 78 -8.64 8.28 1.25
N LYS A 79 -7.35 8.30 0.90
CA LYS A 79 -6.80 7.39 -0.13
C LYS A 79 -6.77 5.96 0.37
N HIS A 80 -6.37 5.72 1.63
CA HIS A 80 -6.43 4.40 2.26
C HIS A 80 -7.84 3.84 2.28
N ASP A 81 -8.79 4.63 2.79
CA ASP A 81 -10.20 4.22 2.92
C ASP A 81 -10.78 3.84 1.55
N ALA A 82 -10.54 4.66 0.52
CA ALA A 82 -10.99 4.37 -0.84
C ALA A 82 -10.34 3.11 -1.44
N PHE A 83 -9.06 2.86 -1.14
CA PHE A 83 -8.39 1.65 -1.60
C PHE A 83 -8.93 0.40 -0.92
N ILE A 84 -9.07 0.41 0.41
CA ILE A 84 -9.65 -0.69 1.18
C ILE A 84 -11.07 -0.99 0.72
N GLU A 85 -11.91 0.03 0.53
CA GLU A 85 -13.27 -0.14 0.01
C GLU A 85 -13.23 -0.83 -1.37
N LYS A 86 -12.37 -0.35 -2.28
CA LYS A 86 -12.25 -0.91 -3.61
C LYS A 86 -11.80 -2.38 -3.58
N ILE A 87 -10.71 -2.72 -2.90
CA ILE A 87 -10.20 -4.11 -2.90
C ILE A 87 -11.11 -5.07 -2.11
N SER A 88 -11.83 -4.58 -1.09
CA SER A 88 -12.80 -5.37 -0.32
C SER A 88 -14.07 -5.69 -1.11
N SER A 89 -14.37 -4.90 -2.15
CA SER A 89 -15.51 -5.14 -3.06
C SER A 89 -15.23 -6.19 -4.14
N LEU A 90 -13.96 -6.59 -4.31
CA LEU A 90 -13.56 -7.54 -5.33
C LEU A 90 -13.94 -8.97 -4.96
N SER A 91 -14.11 -9.80 -5.98
CA SER A 91 -14.34 -11.24 -5.84
C SER A 91 -13.39 -12.00 -6.76
N CYS A 92 -13.09 -13.25 -6.38
CA CYS A 92 -12.29 -14.13 -7.20
C CYS A 92 -13.16 -14.83 -8.28
N PRO A 93 -12.63 -15.07 -9.49
CA PRO A 93 -11.27 -14.73 -9.92
C PRO A 93 -11.08 -13.23 -10.21
N LEU A 94 -9.93 -12.69 -9.80
CA LEU A 94 -9.56 -11.30 -10.09
C LEU A 94 -9.30 -11.12 -11.59
N ASP A 95 -9.97 -10.14 -12.20
CA ASP A 95 -9.70 -9.73 -13.58
C ASP A 95 -8.38 -8.93 -13.71
N ASP A 96 -7.93 -8.72 -14.94
CA ASP A 96 -6.71 -7.96 -15.20
C ASP A 96 -6.83 -6.51 -14.76
N ALA A 97 -8.01 -5.90 -14.92
CA ALA A 97 -8.26 -4.53 -14.52
C ALA A 97 -8.06 -4.33 -13.02
N SER A 98 -8.51 -5.26 -12.18
CA SER A 98 -8.38 -5.21 -10.72
C SER A 98 -6.94 -5.35 -10.26
N VAL A 99 -6.16 -6.23 -10.90
CA VAL A 99 -4.74 -6.40 -10.57
C VAL A 99 -3.90 -5.22 -11.07
N ILE A 100 -4.17 -4.72 -12.28
CA ILE A 100 -3.51 -3.51 -12.81
C ILE A 100 -3.83 -2.33 -11.89
N TYR A 101 -5.08 -2.17 -11.46
CA TYR A 101 -5.49 -1.15 -10.50
C TYR A 101 -4.71 -1.26 -9.18
N ALA A 102 -4.62 -2.46 -8.59
CA ALA A 102 -3.90 -2.64 -7.32
C ALA A 102 -2.40 -2.31 -7.46
N LYS A 103 -1.77 -2.76 -8.55
CA LYS A 103 -0.36 -2.47 -8.85
C LYS A 103 -0.11 -0.97 -9.05
N ASP A 104 -0.92 -0.34 -9.90
CA ASP A 104 -0.81 1.10 -10.20
C ASP A 104 -1.08 1.95 -8.97
N TRP A 105 -2.13 1.62 -8.20
CA TRP A 105 -2.47 2.33 -6.98
C TRP A 105 -1.32 2.29 -5.97
N LEU A 106 -0.77 1.11 -5.66
CA LEU A 106 0.30 0.99 -4.67
C LEU A 106 1.54 1.82 -5.08
N VAL A 107 1.94 1.72 -6.34
CA VAL A 107 3.12 2.42 -6.86
C VAL A 107 2.97 3.94 -6.78
N ASN A 108 1.81 4.45 -7.22
CA ASN A 108 1.55 5.89 -7.18
C ASN A 108 1.26 6.39 -5.76
N HIS A 109 0.69 5.55 -4.90
CA HIS A 109 0.45 5.87 -3.50
C HIS A 109 1.76 6.06 -2.76
N ILE A 110 2.67 5.09 -2.80
CA ILE A 110 3.97 5.18 -2.12
C ILE A 110 4.76 6.40 -2.62
N LYS A 111 4.95 6.50 -3.93
CA LYS A 111 5.83 7.54 -4.51
C LYS A 111 5.20 8.94 -4.51
N GLY A 112 3.87 9.03 -4.58
CA GLY A 112 3.13 10.29 -4.68
C GLY A 112 2.48 10.78 -3.39
N THR A 113 2.31 9.90 -2.40
CA THR A 113 1.64 10.21 -1.12
C THR A 113 2.57 9.93 0.04
N ASP A 114 3.08 8.71 0.18
CA ASP A 114 3.85 8.30 1.36
C ASP A 114 5.18 9.04 1.44
N PHE A 115 5.78 9.32 0.28
CA PHE A 115 6.99 10.13 0.20
C PHE A 115 6.83 11.53 0.79
N THR A 116 5.61 12.04 0.93
CA THR A 116 5.34 13.34 1.55
C THR A 116 5.59 13.34 3.06
N TYR A 117 5.56 12.18 3.73
CA TYR A 117 5.86 12.07 5.16
C TYR A 117 7.33 11.71 5.46
N LYS A 118 8.18 11.50 4.46
CA LYS A 118 9.61 11.20 4.66
C LYS A 118 10.27 12.21 5.58
N GLY A 119 10.85 11.73 6.68
CA GLY A 119 11.50 12.57 7.70
C GLY A 119 10.53 13.39 8.57
N LYS A 120 9.22 13.15 8.48
CA LYS A 120 8.18 13.85 9.25
C LYS A 120 7.50 12.95 10.28
N LEU A 121 7.54 11.64 10.15
CA LEU A 121 6.96 10.73 11.13
C LEU A 121 7.91 10.51 12.33
N THR A 122 7.30 10.35 13.50
CA THR A 122 8.00 9.95 14.73
C THR A 122 8.15 8.42 14.70
N PRO A 123 9.37 7.86 14.74
CA PRO A 123 9.55 6.42 14.87
C PRO A 123 8.93 5.93 16.18
N ASN A 124 8.24 4.78 16.15
CA ASN A 124 7.82 4.14 17.39
C ASN A 124 9.05 3.84 18.24
N SER A 125 8.98 4.23 19.52
CA SER A 125 10.05 4.08 20.51
C SER A 125 10.29 2.62 20.89
#